data_AF-A0A3D4BED0-F1
#
_entry.id   AF-A0A3D4BED0-F1
#
_cell.length_a   1.000
_cell.length_b   1.000
_cell.length_c   1.000
_cell.angle_alpha   90.00
_cell.angle_beta   90.00
_cell.angle_gamma   90.00
#
_symmetry.space_group_name_H-M   'P 1'
#
loop_
_entity.id
_entity.type
_entity.pdbx_description
1 polymer ?
#
loop_
_entity_poly.entity_id
_entity_poly.type
_entity_poly.pdbx_seq_one_letter_code
_entity_poly.pdbx_strand_id
1 'polypeptide(L)'
;NARKYWSHRLIDDPLVTNLLTSTIGPEYHFCHSALNVSVRGSGPIGFHQDHHHWFHENPVNFEEREKYYIQILYYPNGFTSGDKSLSVIPGSHRISPDKDVTLDRMLAGDFDDQADCELREQTLEMPPGSMVYINARMFH
;
A
#
# COMPACT_ATOMS: atom_id res chain seq x y z
N ASN A 1 -4.19 -31.89 -3.82
CA ASN A 1 -3.87 -31.31 -2.49
C ASN A 1 -2.51 -30.58 -2.43
N ALA A 2 -1.97 -30.07 -3.56
CA ALA A 2 -0.62 -29.48 -3.64
C ALA A 2 -0.57 -27.94 -3.57
N ARG A 3 -1.71 -27.25 -3.42
CA ARG A 3 -1.76 -25.77 -3.31
C ARG A 3 -1.30 -25.22 -1.96
N LYS A 4 -0.99 -26.09 -0.98
CA LYS A 4 -0.66 -25.69 0.40
C LYS A 4 0.82 -25.31 0.62
N TYR A 5 1.68 -25.39 -0.38
CA TYR A 5 3.13 -25.19 -0.19
C TYR A 5 3.67 -23.80 -0.55
N TRP A 6 2.94 -23.01 -1.34
CA TRP A 6 3.50 -21.77 -1.93
C TRP A 6 3.10 -20.47 -1.20
N SER A 7 2.13 -20.51 -0.26
CA SER A 7 1.62 -19.30 0.42
C SER A 7 1.40 -19.43 1.92
N HIS A 8 1.49 -20.64 2.50
CA HIS A 8 0.99 -20.91 3.86
C HIS A 8 1.79 -20.29 5.02
N ARG A 9 2.85 -19.54 4.72
CA ARG A 9 3.63 -18.81 5.71
C ARG A 9 4.17 -17.54 5.09
N LEU A 10 3.26 -16.61 4.77
CA LEU A 10 3.66 -15.21 4.84
C LEU A 10 4.37 -15.00 6.18
N ILE A 11 5.43 -14.19 6.19
CA ILE A 11 6.12 -13.81 7.42
C ILE A 11 5.01 -13.30 8.36
N ASP A 12 4.82 -13.97 9.50
CA ASP A 12 3.80 -13.66 10.52
C ASP A 12 2.33 -14.00 10.21
N ASP A 13 2.05 -15.14 9.56
CA ASP A 13 0.70 -15.64 9.21
C ASP A 13 -0.42 -15.40 10.27
N PRO A 14 -0.23 -15.65 11.60
CA PRO A 14 -1.27 -15.34 12.59
C PRO A 14 -1.51 -13.84 12.78
N LEU A 15 -0.46 -13.01 12.77
CA LEU A 15 -0.58 -11.56 12.88
C LEU A 15 -1.30 -11.00 11.65
N VAL A 16 -0.87 -11.43 10.46
CA VAL A 16 -1.45 -11.01 9.18
C VAL A 16 -2.92 -11.39 9.10
N THR A 17 -3.26 -12.63 9.44
CA THR A 17 -4.64 -13.12 9.44
C THR A 17 -5.51 -12.29 10.39
N ASN A 18 -5.02 -11.98 11.59
CA ASN A 18 -5.73 -11.15 12.56
C ASN A 18 -5.91 -9.71 12.06
N LEU A 19 -4.89 -9.10 11.47
CA LEU A 19 -4.96 -7.75 10.91
C LEU A 19 -5.97 -7.65 9.76
N LEU A 20 -5.92 -8.59 8.81
CA LEU A 20 -6.86 -8.65 7.69
C LEU A 20 -8.29 -8.88 8.20
N THR A 21 -8.51 -9.87 9.06
CA THR A 21 -9.84 -10.17 9.61
C THR A 21 -10.42 -8.97 10.36
N SER A 22 -9.59 -8.23 11.10
CA SER A 22 -10.02 -7.05 11.85
C SER A 22 -10.29 -5.83 10.96
N THR A 23 -9.61 -5.71 9.82
CA THR A 23 -9.69 -4.52 8.95
C THR A 23 -10.74 -4.68 7.85
N ILE A 24 -10.79 -5.84 7.19
CA ILE A 24 -11.60 -6.07 5.99
C ILE A 24 -12.63 -7.19 6.17
N GLY A 25 -12.68 -7.82 7.36
CA GLY A 25 -13.57 -8.92 7.67
C GLY A 25 -12.99 -10.30 7.31
N PRO A 26 -13.70 -11.39 7.63
CA PRO A 26 -13.21 -12.75 7.42
C PRO A 26 -13.20 -13.18 5.94
N GLU A 27 -13.98 -12.51 5.09
CA GLU A 27 -14.13 -12.82 3.68
C GLU A 27 -13.19 -11.94 2.85
N TYR A 28 -11.92 -12.35 2.76
CA TYR A 28 -10.93 -11.71 1.88
C TYR A 28 -10.25 -12.72 0.96
N HIS A 29 -9.71 -12.24 -0.15
CA HIS A 29 -8.93 -13.07 -1.07
C HIS A 29 -7.51 -12.52 -1.23
N PHE A 30 -6.53 -13.41 -1.21
CA PHE A 30 -5.17 -13.07 -1.61
C PHE A 30 -5.09 -12.99 -3.14
N CYS A 31 -4.79 -11.82 -3.68
CA CYS A 31 -4.71 -11.62 -5.12
C CYS A 31 -3.35 -12.03 -5.69
N HIS A 32 -2.26 -11.41 -5.22
CA HIS A 32 -0.90 -11.67 -5.70
C HIS A 32 0.17 -11.18 -4.71
N SER A 33 1.42 -11.53 -4.98
CA SER A 33 2.63 -11.01 -4.32
C SER A 33 3.67 -10.60 -5.35
N ALA A 34 4.44 -9.57 -5.03
CA ALA A 34 5.58 -9.13 -5.83
C ALA A 34 6.83 -8.96 -4.94
N LEU A 35 8.01 -8.98 -5.57
CA LEU A 35 9.28 -8.67 -4.91
C LEU A 35 9.92 -7.47 -5.63
N ASN A 36 10.07 -6.38 -4.89
CA ASN A 36 10.80 -5.19 -5.35
C ASN A 36 12.19 -5.19 -4.75
N VAL A 37 13.22 -5.11 -5.59
CA VAL A 37 14.62 -5.05 -5.17
C VAL A 37 15.22 -3.73 -5.63
N SER A 38 15.53 -2.86 -4.67
CA SER A 38 16.28 -1.63 -4.93
C SER A 38 17.77 -1.93 -4.96
N VAL A 39 18.37 -1.90 -6.15
CA VAL A 39 19.82 -2.09 -6.32
C VAL A 39 20.55 -0.75 -6.22
N ARG A 40 21.82 -0.79 -5.80
CA ARG A 40 22.66 0.42 -5.72
C ARG A 40 22.68 1.16 -7.06
N GLY A 41 22.38 2.45 -7.03
CA GLY A 41 22.33 3.30 -8.22
C GLY A 41 20.98 3.32 -8.95
N SER A 42 19.99 2.54 -8.51
CA SER A 42 18.62 2.66 -9.02
C SER A 42 17.98 4.00 -8.66
N GLY A 43 17.11 4.52 -9.54
CA GLY A 43 16.33 5.72 -9.31
C GLY A 43 15.23 5.50 -8.24
N PRO A 44 14.67 6.57 -7.66
CA PRO A 44 13.47 6.44 -6.83
C PRO A 44 12.28 5.99 -7.70
N ILE A 45 11.31 5.35 -7.05
CA ILE A 45 9.97 5.18 -7.63
C ILE A 45 9.19 6.45 -7.26
N GLY A 46 8.50 7.03 -8.24
CA GLY A 46 7.65 8.19 -7.98
C GLY A 46 6.41 7.78 -7.20
N PHE A 47 5.86 8.72 -6.43
CA PHE A 47 4.61 8.50 -5.72
C PHE A 47 3.51 7.97 -6.63
N HIS A 48 2.81 6.96 -6.15
CA HIS A 48 1.72 6.33 -6.86
C HIS A 48 0.66 5.79 -5.91
N GLN A 49 -0.50 5.50 -6.47
CA GLN A 49 -1.49 4.63 -5.85
C GLN A 49 -1.49 3.33 -6.63
N ASP A 50 -1.55 2.20 -5.94
CA ASP A 50 -1.63 0.91 -6.59
C ASP A 50 -3.07 0.64 -7.08
N HIS A 51 -3.37 1.33 -8.18
CA HIS A 51 -4.66 1.45 -8.84
C HIS A 51 -4.96 0.33 -9.84
N HIS A 52 -4.07 -0.66 -9.98
CA HIS A 52 -4.14 -1.71 -11.00
C HIS A 52 -5.41 -2.60 -10.91
N HIS A 53 -6.12 -2.57 -9.78
CA HIS A 53 -7.41 -3.25 -9.58
C HIS A 53 -8.64 -2.33 -9.63
N TRP A 54 -8.45 -1.02 -9.73
CA TRP A 54 -9.52 -0.02 -9.65
C TRP A 54 -9.81 0.71 -10.96
N PHE A 55 -8.77 1.07 -11.72
CA PHE A 55 -8.89 1.62 -13.07
C PHE A 55 -8.47 0.60 -14.12
N HIS A 56 -8.99 -0.61 -13.96
CA HIS A 56 -8.87 -1.66 -14.97
C HIS A 56 -10.18 -1.76 -15.75
N GLU A 57 -10.12 -2.06 -17.05
CA GLU A 57 -11.31 -2.27 -17.89
C GLU A 57 -12.19 -3.44 -17.41
N ASN A 58 -11.62 -4.31 -16.56
CA ASN A 58 -12.29 -5.45 -15.93
C ASN A 58 -12.01 -5.43 -14.41
N PRO A 59 -12.67 -4.57 -13.61
CA PRO A 59 -12.49 -4.59 -12.17
C PRO A 59 -13.13 -5.87 -11.61
N VAL A 60 -12.46 -6.48 -10.62
CA VAL A 60 -12.89 -7.78 -10.06
C VAL A 60 -14.25 -7.67 -9.36
N ASN A 61 -14.60 -6.48 -8.86
CA ASN A 61 -15.94 -6.18 -8.36
C ASN A 61 -16.16 -4.64 -8.27
N PHE A 62 -17.11 -4.10 -9.03
CA PHE A 62 -17.46 -2.68 -8.98
C PHE A 62 -18.07 -2.25 -7.64
N GLU A 63 -18.77 -3.16 -6.95
CA GLU A 63 -19.41 -2.88 -5.65
C GLU A 63 -18.39 -2.79 -4.51
N GLU A 64 -17.21 -3.39 -4.69
CA GLU A 64 -16.13 -3.41 -3.70
C GLU A 64 -15.06 -2.34 -3.99
N ARG A 65 -15.25 -1.54 -5.05
CA ARG A 65 -14.30 -0.49 -5.47
C ARG A 65 -13.99 0.50 -4.35
N GLU A 66 -14.98 0.83 -3.53
CA GLU A 66 -14.80 1.76 -2.41
C GLU A 66 -14.33 1.08 -1.12
N LYS A 67 -14.11 -0.24 -1.13
CA LYS A 67 -13.55 -0.97 0.00
C LYS A 67 -12.02 -0.95 -0.01
N TYR A 68 -11.45 -1.76 0.85
CA TYR A 68 -10.02 -1.83 1.10
C TYR A 68 -9.33 -2.74 0.08
N TYR A 69 -8.27 -2.24 -0.54
CA TYR A 69 -7.22 -3.07 -1.10
C TYR A 69 -6.00 -2.88 -0.22
N ILE A 70 -5.56 -3.97 0.40
CA ILE A 70 -4.52 -3.94 1.42
C ILE A 70 -3.23 -4.46 0.81
N GLN A 71 -2.16 -3.72 1.01
CA GLN A 71 -0.80 -4.17 0.78
C GLN A 71 -0.09 -4.43 2.10
N ILE A 72 0.71 -5.49 2.10
CA ILE A 72 1.57 -5.87 3.20
C ILE A 72 2.99 -5.93 2.66
N LEU A 73 3.79 -4.93 3.02
CA LEU A 73 5.15 -4.75 2.53
C LEU A 73 6.13 -5.24 3.58
N TYR A 74 6.85 -6.32 3.27
CA TYR A 74 7.88 -6.87 4.14
C TYR A 74 9.24 -6.29 3.78
N TYR A 75 9.98 -5.83 4.78
CA TYR A 75 11.33 -5.29 4.63
C TYR A 75 12.34 -6.13 5.41
N PRO A 76 12.86 -7.22 4.82
CA PRO A 76 13.86 -8.06 5.46
C PRO A 76 15.09 -7.29 5.94
N ASN A 77 15.51 -6.27 5.17
CA ASN A 77 16.69 -5.47 5.47
C ASN A 77 16.37 -4.16 6.21
N GLY A 78 15.10 -3.79 6.36
CA GLY A 78 14.72 -2.46 6.83
C GLY A 78 15.17 -1.36 5.86
N PHE A 79 15.12 -0.11 6.33
CA PHE A 79 15.61 1.07 5.62
C PHE A 79 15.66 2.29 6.55
N THR A 80 16.53 3.25 6.24
CA THR A 80 16.59 4.57 6.87
C THR A 80 16.27 5.67 5.87
N SER A 81 16.04 6.90 6.33
CA SER A 81 15.81 8.03 5.43
C SER A 81 16.97 8.20 4.46
N GLY A 82 16.64 8.36 3.18
CA GLY A 82 17.60 8.44 2.07
C GLY A 82 18.07 7.09 1.52
N ASP A 83 17.81 5.97 2.19
CA ASP A 83 18.13 4.61 1.71
C ASP A 83 16.97 3.99 0.92
N LYS A 84 16.48 4.72 -0.09
CA LYS A 84 15.34 4.28 -0.93
C LYS A 84 14.15 3.81 -0.07
N SER A 85 13.96 4.54 1.03
CA SER A 85 12.92 4.34 2.02
C SER A 85 11.53 4.52 1.42
N LEU A 86 10.53 3.91 2.06
CA LEU A 86 9.14 4.16 1.73
C LEU A 86 8.77 5.57 2.23
N SER A 87 8.34 6.44 1.31
CA SER A 87 7.61 7.66 1.66
C SER A 87 6.12 7.39 1.50
N VAL A 88 5.30 7.98 2.37
CA VAL A 88 3.84 7.87 2.31
C VAL A 88 3.22 9.24 2.50
N ILE A 89 1.98 9.42 2.05
CA ILE A 89 1.14 10.57 2.43
C ILE A 89 -0.05 10.03 3.24
N PRO A 90 0.02 10.03 4.58
CA PRO A 90 -1.08 9.55 5.42
C PRO A 90 -2.39 10.30 5.09
N GLY A 91 -3.52 9.60 5.16
CA GLY A 91 -4.84 10.16 4.81
C GLY A 91 -5.18 10.13 3.31
N SER A 92 -4.18 10.13 2.41
CA SER A 92 -4.40 10.17 0.94
C SER A 92 -5.22 8.99 0.38
N HIS A 93 -5.30 7.86 1.09
CA HIS A 93 -6.16 6.74 0.75
C HIS A 93 -7.66 7.07 0.69
N ARG A 94 -8.08 8.16 1.35
CA ARG A 94 -9.46 8.70 1.32
C ARG A 94 -9.76 9.45 0.02
N ILE A 95 -8.73 9.79 -0.75
CA ILE A 95 -8.87 10.49 -2.03
C ILE A 95 -9.09 9.46 -3.13
N SER A 96 -10.04 9.72 -4.02
CA SER A 96 -10.31 8.85 -5.16
C SER A 96 -9.16 8.90 -6.15
N PRO A 97 -8.73 7.78 -6.76
CA PRO A 97 -7.60 7.76 -7.70
C PRO A 97 -7.96 8.36 -9.08
N ASP A 98 -8.51 9.57 -9.14
CA ASP A 98 -8.86 10.23 -10.41
C ASP A 98 -7.62 10.82 -11.10
N LYS A 99 -7.68 11.04 -12.41
CA LYS A 99 -6.61 11.62 -13.23
C LYS A 99 -6.18 13.01 -12.76
N ASP A 100 -7.10 13.75 -12.15
CA ASP A 100 -6.85 15.09 -11.63
C ASP A 100 -6.22 15.09 -10.22
N VAL A 101 -6.07 13.91 -9.60
CA VAL A 101 -5.42 13.73 -8.29
C VAL A 101 -3.95 13.47 -8.52
N THR A 102 -3.17 14.54 -8.42
CA THR A 102 -1.70 14.51 -8.58
C THR A 102 -1.00 14.76 -7.25
N LEU A 103 0.26 14.35 -7.16
CA LEU A 103 1.11 14.63 -5.99
C LEU A 103 1.15 16.12 -5.65
N ASP A 104 1.35 16.98 -6.67
CA ASP A 104 1.48 18.43 -6.47
C ASP A 104 0.22 19.03 -5.82
N ARG A 105 -0.97 18.60 -6.27
CA ARG A 105 -2.24 19.05 -5.70
C ARG A 105 -2.47 18.49 -4.30
N MET A 106 -2.05 17.24 -4.07
CA MET A 106 -2.06 16.62 -2.74
C MET A 106 -1.26 17.45 -1.74
N LEU A 107 -0.04 17.83 -2.10
CA LEU A 107 0.86 18.59 -1.23
C LEU A 107 0.53 20.09 -1.18
N ALA A 108 -0.26 20.60 -2.12
CA ALA A 108 -0.79 21.96 -2.08
C ALA A 108 -1.97 22.14 -1.11
N GLY A 109 -2.51 21.05 -0.56
CA GLY A 109 -3.65 21.06 0.37
C GLY A 109 -5.01 21.07 -0.31
N ASP A 110 -5.09 20.87 -1.63
CA ASP A 110 -6.36 20.86 -2.39
C ASP A 110 -7.36 19.80 -1.89
N PHE A 111 -6.87 18.77 -1.20
CA PHE A 111 -7.65 17.61 -0.76
C PHE A 111 -7.69 17.45 0.77
N ASP A 112 -7.15 18.39 1.55
CA ASP A 112 -7.08 18.27 3.01
C ASP A 112 -8.47 18.11 3.64
N ASP A 113 -9.46 18.88 3.17
CA ASP A 113 -10.86 18.78 3.62
C ASP A 113 -11.45 17.40 3.33
N GLN A 114 -11.13 16.80 2.18
CA GLN A 114 -11.60 15.47 1.81
C GLN A 114 -10.87 14.37 2.61
N ALA A 115 -9.59 14.58 2.92
CA ALA A 115 -8.82 13.65 3.74
C ALA A 115 -9.15 13.78 5.23
N ASP A 116 -9.75 14.90 5.66
CA ASP A 116 -9.98 15.25 7.07
C ASP A 116 -8.65 15.26 7.86
N CYS A 117 -7.58 15.65 7.18
CA CYS A 117 -6.26 15.89 7.74
C CYS A 117 -5.40 16.65 6.73
N GLU A 118 -4.36 17.33 7.22
CA GLU A 118 -3.34 17.91 6.35
C GLU A 118 -2.50 16.82 5.68
N LEU A 119 -2.44 16.85 4.35
CA LEU A 119 -1.72 15.87 3.56
C LEU A 119 -0.27 16.27 3.38
N ARG A 120 0.63 15.55 4.06
CA ARG A 120 2.07 15.77 4.01
C ARG A 120 2.82 14.47 3.75
N GLU A 121 3.90 14.57 2.98
CA GLU A 121 4.86 13.47 2.84
C GLU A 121 5.49 13.11 4.19
N GLN A 122 5.56 11.81 4.45
CA GLN A 122 6.29 11.23 5.56
C GLN A 122 7.20 10.12 5.04
N THR A 123 8.50 10.33 5.13
CA THR A 123 9.49 9.28 4.89
C THR A 123 9.61 8.41 6.13
N LEU A 124 9.44 7.10 5.95
CA LEU A 124 9.53 6.13 7.04
C LEU A 124 10.99 5.69 7.27
N GLU A 125 11.26 5.20 8.47
CA GLU A 125 12.48 4.48 8.82
C GLU A 125 12.11 3.23 9.61
N MET A 126 12.63 2.07 9.20
CA MET A 126 12.20 0.79 9.74
C MET A 126 13.40 -0.14 9.96
N PRO A 127 13.50 -0.82 11.11
CA PRO A 127 14.54 -1.82 11.32
C PRO A 127 14.35 -3.06 10.41
N PRO A 128 15.41 -3.86 10.20
CA PRO A 128 15.30 -5.16 9.54
C PRO A 128 14.19 -6.05 10.12
N GLY A 129 13.44 -6.72 9.25
CA GLY A 129 12.33 -7.60 9.63
C GLY A 129 11.00 -6.88 9.86
N SER A 130 10.91 -5.59 9.56
CA SER A 130 9.67 -4.83 9.69
C SER A 130 8.66 -5.15 8.59
N MET A 131 7.39 -4.87 8.88
CA MET A 131 6.27 -4.99 7.96
C MET A 131 5.44 -3.70 7.99
N VAL A 132 5.06 -3.21 6.81
CA VAL A 132 4.10 -2.11 6.66
C VAL A 132 2.77 -2.68 6.17
N TYR A 133 1.70 -2.41 6.90
CA TYR A 133 0.32 -2.74 6.52
C TYR A 133 -0.39 -1.46 6.10
N ILE A 134 -0.74 -1.34 4.81
CA ILE A 134 -1.20 -0.08 4.22
C ILE A 134 -2.37 -0.31 3.27
N ASN A 135 -3.27 0.67 3.18
CA ASN A 135 -4.23 0.71 2.09
C ASN A 135 -3.50 1.14 0.81
N ALA A 136 -3.59 0.33 -0.24
CA ALA A 136 -2.93 0.57 -1.52
C ALA A 136 -3.33 1.88 -2.23
N ARG A 137 -4.45 2.51 -1.82
CA ARG A 137 -4.84 3.87 -2.25
C ARG A 137 -3.99 4.95 -1.61
N MET A 138 -3.21 4.65 -0.58
CA MET A 138 -2.33 5.65 -0.01
C MET A 138 -1.24 5.96 -1.05
N PHE A 139 -1.00 7.25 -1.30
CA PHE A 139 0.16 7.68 -2.05
C PHE A 139 1.42 7.21 -1.32
N HIS A 140 2.22 6.41 -2.01
CA HIS A 140 3.49 5.88 -1.52
C HIS A 140 4.51 5.63 -2.64
#